data_AF-A0A2T2SP86-F1
#
_entry.id   AF-A0A2T2SP86-F1
#
_cell.length_a   1.000
_cell.length_b   1.000
_cell.length_c   1.000
_cell.angle_alpha   90.00
_cell.angle_beta   90.00
_cell.angle_gamma   90.00
#
_symmetry.space_group_name_H-M   'P 1'
#
loop_
_entity.id
_entity.type
_entity.pdbx_description
1 polymer ?
#
loop_
_entity_poly.entity_id
_entity_poly.type
_entity_poly.pdbx_seq_one_letter_code
_entity_poly.pdbx_strand_id
1 'polypeptide(L)'
;MDVASFQTALLHALADCSFVESVDLHRETVVVKGRVLLENDRFLQVYFNEQTGTTAYALIEDEHRLWASTTIPCEDGTNTH
;
A
#
# COMPACT_ATOMS: atom_id res chain seq x y z
N MET A 1 6.75 8.29 9.38
CA MET A 1 5.59 7.46 9.76
C MET A 1 6.12 6.07 10.03
N ASP A 2 5.77 5.45 11.16
CA ASP A 2 6.18 4.08 11.44
C ASP A 2 5.23 3.05 10.80
N VAL A 3 5.69 1.79 10.70
CA VAL A 3 4.93 0.68 10.10
C VAL A 3 3.58 0.41 10.76
N ALA A 4 3.44 0.60 12.08
CA ALA A 4 2.19 0.34 12.79
C ALA A 4 1.16 1.42 12.48
N SER A 5 1.61 2.67 12.44
CA SER A 5 0.80 3.82 12.03
C SER A 5 0.34 3.69 10.58
N PHE A 6 1.24 3.29 9.66
CA PHE A 6 0.88 3.06 8.26
C PHE A 6 -0.18 1.96 8.12
N GLN A 7 0.04 0.80 8.77
CA GLN A 7 -0.90 -0.31 8.72
C GLN A 7 -2.29 0.09 9.25
N THR A 8 -2.34 0.83 10.35
CA THR A 8 -3.61 1.28 10.94
C THR A 8 -4.33 2.25 10.01
N ALA A 9 -3.62 3.22 9.43
CA ALA A 9 -4.18 4.17 8.48
C ALA A 9 -4.70 3.48 7.20
N LEU A 10 -3.95 2.50 6.69
CA LEU A 10 -4.35 1.71 5.53
C LEU A 10 -5.64 0.92 5.81
N LEU A 11 -5.69 0.19 6.93
CA LEU A 11 -6.87 -0.59 7.30
C LEU A 11 -8.10 0.30 7.50
N HIS A 12 -7.94 1.47 8.12
CA HIS A 12 -9.03 2.42 8.27
C HIS A 12 -9.52 2.95 6.92
N ALA A 13 -8.62 3.29 5.99
CA ALA A 13 -9.01 3.76 4.66
C ALA A 13 -9.72 2.68 3.83
N LEU A 14 -9.31 1.42 3.98
CA LEU A 14 -9.92 0.29 3.29
C LEU A 14 -11.26 -0.13 3.91
N ALA A 15 -11.47 0.09 5.22
CA ALA A 15 -12.71 -0.26 5.89
C ALA A 15 -13.94 0.49 5.33
N ASP A 16 -13.75 1.69 4.80
CA ASP A 16 -14.80 2.49 4.17
C ASP A 16 -15.06 2.08 2.70
N CYS A 17 -14.29 1.14 2.15
CA CYS A 17 -14.38 0.74 0.74
C CYS A 17 -15.21 -0.55 0.58
N SER A 18 -16.43 -0.42 0.03
CA SER A 18 -17.34 -1.56 -0.17
C SER A 18 -16.86 -2.63 -1.13
N PHE A 19 -15.88 -2.30 -1.98
CA PHE A 19 -15.30 -3.20 -2.99
C PHE A 19 -14.12 -4.02 -2.47
N VAL A 20 -13.77 -3.89 -1.19
CA VAL A 20 -12.69 -4.66 -0.54
C VAL A 20 -13.28 -5.92 0.07
N GLU A 21 -12.83 -7.07 -0.40
CA GLU A 21 -13.31 -8.38 0.09
C GLU A 21 -12.49 -8.88 1.28
N SER A 22 -11.17 -8.75 1.21
CA SER A 22 -10.28 -9.12 2.31
C SER A 22 -8.93 -8.42 2.23
N VAL A 23 -8.26 -8.36 3.37
CA VAL A 23 -6.98 -7.68 3.53
C VAL A 23 -6.00 -8.63 4.21
N ASP A 24 -4.92 -8.99 3.50
CA ASP A 24 -3.82 -9.80 4.01
C ASP A 24 -2.56 -8.94 4.08
N LEU A 25 -2.19 -8.51 5.29
CA LEU A 25 -1.00 -7.68 5.53
C LEU A 25 0.02 -8.48 6.33
N HIS A 26 1.24 -8.52 5.80
CA HIS A 26 2.41 -9.06 6.47
C HIS A 26 3.33 -7.92 6.91
N ARG A 27 3.55 -7.84 8.22
CA ARG A 27 4.48 -6.89 8.82
C ARG A 27 5.80 -7.57 9.11
N GLU A 28 6.86 -6.98 8.57
CA GLU A 28 8.25 -7.24 8.92
C GLU A 28 8.78 -6.09 9.79
N THR A 29 10.01 -6.20 10.29
CA THR A 29 10.59 -5.25 11.26
C THR A 29 10.39 -3.77 10.88
N VAL A 30 10.66 -3.43 9.62
CA VAL A 30 10.60 -2.05 9.10
C VAL A 30 9.80 -1.94 7.79
N VAL A 31 9.15 -3.03 7.39
CA VAL A 31 8.42 -3.12 6.11
C VAL A 31 7.03 -3.67 6.37
N VAL A 32 6.04 -3.12 5.69
CA VAL A 32 4.71 -3.71 5.55
C VAL A 32 4.53 -4.10 4.10
N LYS A 33 4.17 -5.35 3.84
CA LYS A 33 3.79 -5.82 2.51
C LYS A 33 2.48 -6.57 2.61
N GLY A 34 1.63 -6.46 1.62
CA GLY A 34 0.35 -7.15 1.68
C GLY A 34 -0.44 -7.08 0.41
N ARG A 35 -1.58 -7.74 0.45
CA ARG A 35 -2.52 -7.88 -0.66
C ARG A 35 -3.90 -7.55 -0.15
N VAL A 36 -4.59 -6.68 -0.88
CA VAL A 36 -5.99 -6.39 -0.66
C VAL A 36 -6.75 -7.03 -1.80
N LEU A 37 -7.58 -8.01 -1.50
CA LEU A 37 -8.49 -8.61 -2.47
C LEU A 37 -9.68 -7.67 -2.68
N LEU A 38 -9.97 -7.39 -3.93
CA LEU A 38 -11.02 -6.49 -4.39
C LEU A 38 -12.01 -7.28 -5.25
N GLU A 39 -13.22 -6.76 -5.37
CA GLU A 39 -14.23 -7.32 -6.27
C GLU A 39 -13.71 -7.45 -7.73
N ASN A 40 -14.20 -8.48 -8.42
CA ASN A 40 -13.85 -8.88 -9.79
C ASN A 40 -12.44 -9.50 -9.93
N ASP A 41 -12.04 -10.36 -8.98
CA ASP A 41 -10.76 -11.11 -9.03
C ASP A 41 -9.53 -10.19 -9.14
N ARG A 42 -9.66 -8.97 -8.61
CA ARG A 42 -8.59 -7.98 -8.57
C ARG A 42 -7.91 -8.00 -7.23
N PHE A 43 -6.64 -7.63 -7.22
CA PHE A 43 -5.96 -7.38 -5.96
C PHE A 43 -5.01 -6.19 -6.05
N LEU A 44 -4.95 -5.44 -4.96
CA LEU A 44 -3.99 -4.37 -4.75
C LEU A 44 -2.82 -4.93 -3.95
N GLN A 45 -1.63 -4.97 -4.54
CA GLN A 45 -0.40 -5.15 -3.77
C GLN A 45 -0.02 -3.84 -3.11
N VAL A 46 0.30 -3.92 -1.83
CA VAL A 46 0.75 -2.79 -1.01
C VAL A 46 2.14 -3.10 -0.47
N TYR A 47 3.02 -2.11 -0.54
CA TYR A 47 4.35 -2.14 0.05
C TYR A 47 4.65 -0.81 0.72
N PHE A 48 5.18 -0.86 1.93
CA PHE A 48 5.65 0.30 2.66
C PHE A 48 6.95 -0.04 3.37
N ASN A 49 7.94 0.83 3.27
CA ASN A 49 9.20 0.72 3.97
C ASN A 49 9.40 1.95 4.84
N GLU A 50 9.46 1.76 6.15
CA GLU A 50 9.64 2.84 7.12
C GLU A 50 11.02 3.49 7.00
N GLN A 51 12.08 2.73 6.71
CA GLN A 51 13.44 3.25 6.66
C GLN A 51 13.63 4.22 5.50
N THR A 52 13.08 3.88 4.34
CA THR A 52 13.17 4.72 3.14
C THR A 52 11.95 5.62 2.96
N GLY A 53 10.93 5.48 3.82
CA GLY A 53 9.60 6.08 3.66
C GLY A 53 8.91 5.73 2.33
N THR A 54 9.39 4.73 1.60
CA THR A 54 8.87 4.36 0.29
C THR A 54 7.52 3.67 0.45
N THR A 55 6.54 4.13 -0.30
CA THR A 55 5.21 3.50 -0.39
C THR A 55 4.96 3.12 -1.84
N ALA A 56 4.55 1.88 -2.10
CA ALA A 56 4.20 1.41 -3.43
C ALA A 56 2.89 0.66 -3.44
N TYR A 57 2.13 0.87 -4.50
CA TYR A 57 0.84 0.25 -4.77
C TYR A 57 0.85 -0.30 -6.18
N ALA A 58 0.32 -1.51 -6.38
CA ALA A 58 0.11 -2.07 -7.71
C ALA A 58 -1.26 -2.75 -7.78
N LEU A 59 -2.07 -2.34 -8.75
CA LEU A 59 -3.34 -2.98 -9.06
C LEU A 59 -3.11 -4.07 -10.09
N ILE A 60 -3.55 -5.28 -9.78
CA ILE A 60 -3.38 -6.46 -10.61
C ILE A 60 -4.75 -7.12 -10.82
N GLU A 61 -5.00 -7.52 -12.06
CA GLU A 61 -6.18 -8.25 -12.51
C GLU A 61 -5.70 -9.36 -13.44
N ASP A 62 -6.14 -10.61 -13.23
CA ASP A 62 -5.81 -11.74 -14.11
C ASP A 62 -4.30 -11.86 -14.42
N GLU A 63 -3.46 -11.75 -13.38
CA GLU A 63 -1.98 -11.76 -13.48
C GLU A 63 -1.35 -10.57 -14.25
N HIS A 64 -2.17 -9.65 -14.76
CA HIS A 64 -1.75 -8.43 -15.45
C HIS A 64 -1.76 -7.22 -14.52
N ARG A 65 -0.62 -6.50 -14.47
CA ARG A 65 -0.52 -5.24 -13.74
C ARG A 65 -1.23 -4.12 -14.52
N LEU A 66 -2.38 -3.69 -14.02
CA LEU A 66 -3.17 -2.61 -14.58
C LEU A 66 -2.56 -1.24 -14.29
N TRP A 67 -2.07 -1.04 -13.06
CA TRP A 67 -1.54 0.23 -12.61
C TRP A 67 -0.51 0.04 -11.49
N ALA A 68 0.43 0.98 -11.39
CA ALA A 68 1.30 1.09 -10.23
C ALA A 68 1.59 2.55 -9.90
N SER A 69 1.70 2.84 -8.60
CA SER A 69 2.24 4.09 -8.10
C SER A 69 3.24 3.80 -7.00
N THR A 70 4.39 4.45 -7.11
CA THR A 70 5.43 4.40 -6.09
C THR A 70 5.71 5.82 -5.66
N THR A 71 5.52 6.10 -4.39
CA THR A 71 5.90 7.33 -3.73
C THR A 71 7.22 7.09 -3.02
N ILE A 72 8.26 7.78 -3.47
CA ILE A 72 9.56 7.82 -2.81
C ILE A 72 9.64 9.20 -2.16
N PRO A 73 9.88 9.30 -0.84
CA PRO A 73 10.06 10.61 -0.23
C PRO A 73 11.32 11.25 -0.80
N CYS A 74 11.22 12.52 -1.20
CA CYS A 74 12.37 13.29 -1.63
C CYS A 74 13.39 13.36 -0.48
N GLU A 75 14.67 13.12 -0.77
CA GLU A 75 15.77 13.25 0.20
C GLU A 75 16.01 14.69 0.68
N ASP A 76 15.30 15.67 0.11
CA ASP A 76 15.46 17.07 0.47
C ASP A 76 14.14 17.66 0.95
N GLY A 77 14.17 18.27 2.13
CA GLY A 77 13.04 18.93 2.79
C GLY A 77 12.62 20.23 2.09
N THR A 78 12.41 20.19 0.78
CA THR A 78 11.81 21.29 0.02
C THR A 78 10.71 20.78 -0.89
N ASN A 79 9.48 21.02 -0.46
CA ASN A 79 8.32 21.12 -1.34
C ASN A 79 8.70 22.00 -2.53
N THR A 80 8.55 21.50 -3.76
CA THR A 80 8.41 22.39 -4.91
C THR A 80 7.23 21.93 -5.75
N HIS A 81 6.42 22.95 -6.08
CA HIS A 81 5.10 22.94 -6.70
C HIS A 81 5.06 22.33 -8.10
#